data_AF-A0A945MR45-F1
#
_entry.id   AF-A0A945MR45-F1
#
_cell.length_a   1.000
_cell.length_b   1.000
_cell.length_c   1.000
_cell.angle_alpha   90.00
_cell.angle_beta   90.00
_cell.angle_gamma   90.00
#
_symmetry.space_group_name_H-M   'P 1'
#
loop_
_entity.id
_entity.type
_entity.pdbx_description
1 polymer ?
#
loop_
_entity_poly.entity_id
_entity_poly.type
_entity_poly.pdbx_seq_one_letter_code
_entity_poly.pdbx_strand_id
1 'polypeptide(L)'
;MVALRETRTTWIAYALVLALLAAVAYGGLAHQSLDTDDFEYLRDANAANQDLSLLFSTDRELPGRPIAEAVFLLGHKLWGQNPTPYHLLLVGLHLLTSLLLAQTFRRLGAHLEISLVGGLLFLLNVAH
;
A
#
# COMPACT_ATOMS: atom_id res chain seq x y z
N MET A 1 31.48 -8.27 2.03
CA MET A 1 30.27 -7.52 1.61
C MET A 1 30.72 -6.45 0.64
N VAL A 2 30.08 -6.31 -0.52
CA VAL A 2 30.35 -5.18 -1.42
C VAL A 2 29.74 -3.94 -0.76
N ALA A 3 30.59 -2.99 -0.38
CA ALA A 3 30.14 -1.74 0.23
C ALA A 3 29.55 -0.82 -0.85
N LEU A 4 28.24 -0.64 -0.84
CA LEU A 4 27.55 0.30 -1.71
C LEU A 4 27.85 1.73 -1.25
N ARG A 5 28.07 2.63 -2.21
CA ARG A 5 28.15 4.05 -1.92
C ARG A 5 26.75 4.63 -1.78
N GLU A 6 26.52 5.36 -0.69
CA GLU A 6 25.27 6.09 -0.51
C GLU A 6 25.28 7.35 -1.39
N THR A 7 24.53 7.29 -2.50
CA THR A 7 24.39 8.40 -3.43
C THR A 7 22.95 8.52 -3.89
N ARG A 8 22.58 9.67 -4.46
CA ARG A 8 21.27 9.85 -5.09
C ARG A 8 21.02 8.80 -6.18
N THR A 9 22.04 8.46 -6.97
CA THR A 9 21.95 7.44 -8.01
C THR A 9 21.63 6.06 -7.44
N THR A 10 22.23 5.70 -6.30
CA THR A 10 21.94 4.43 -5.60
C THR A 10 20.48 4.33 -5.19
N TRP A 11 19.92 5.40 -4.61
CA TRP A 11 18.52 5.45 -4.21
C TRP A 11 17.55 5.44 -5.39
N ILE A 12 17.87 6.14 -6.49
CA ILE A 12 17.08 6.09 -7.72
C ILE A 12 17.09 4.68 -8.31
N ALA A 13 18.27 4.06 -8.44
CA ALA A 13 18.40 2.70 -8.97
C ALA A 13 17.62 1.70 -8.11
N TYR A 14 17.72 1.82 -6.78
CA TYR A 14 16.94 1.01 -5.85
C TYR A 14 15.43 1.19 -6.03
N ALA A 15 14.95 2.43 -6.16
CA ALA A 15 13.54 2.70 -6.39
C ALA A 15 13.03 2.12 -7.71
N LEU A 16 13.84 2.18 -8.79
CA LEU A 16 13.50 1.57 -10.07
C LEU A 16 13.46 0.03 -9.98
N VAL A 17 14.39 -0.57 -9.24
CA VAL A 17 14.37 -2.02 -8.97
C VAL A 17 13.13 -2.42 -8.20
N LEU A 18 12.77 -1.70 -7.13
CA LEU A 18 11.54 -1.98 -6.39
C LEU A 18 10.29 -1.80 -7.25
N ALA A 19 10.22 -0.76 -8.08
CA ALA A 19 9.09 -0.53 -8.97
C ALA A 19 8.95 -1.65 -10.00
N LEU A 20 10.05 -2.11 -10.58
CA LEU A 20 10.06 -3.26 -11.50
C LEU A 20 9.58 -4.54 -10.79
N LEU A 21 10.10 -4.82 -9.59
CA LEU A 21 9.70 -5.98 -8.81
C LEU A 21 8.22 -5.92 -8.41
N ALA A 22 7.72 -4.75 -8.03
CA ALA A 22 6.30 -4.55 -7.72
C ALA A 22 5.42 -4.82 -8.96
N ALA A 23 5.83 -4.35 -10.14
CA ALA A 23 5.12 -4.62 -11.39
C ALA A 23 5.12 -6.12 -11.74
N VAL A 24 6.23 -6.82 -11.53
CA VAL A 24 6.33 -8.26 -11.79
C VAL A 24 5.51 -9.08 -10.78
N ALA A 25 5.60 -8.75 -9.50
CA ALA A 25 4.92 -9.50 -8.43
C ALA A 25 3.42 -9.21 -8.37
N TYR A 26 3.01 -7.96 -8.62
CA TYR A 26 1.66 -7.47 -8.33
C TYR A 26 0.94 -6.87 -9.55
N GLY A 27 1.57 -6.80 -10.72
CA GLY A 27 0.96 -6.19 -11.91
C GLY A 27 -0.34 -6.86 -12.35
N GLY A 28 -0.53 -8.15 -12.04
CA GLY A 28 -1.76 -8.88 -12.32
C GLY A 28 -2.96 -8.46 -11.46
N LEU A 29 -2.75 -7.82 -10.30
CA LEU A 29 -3.83 -7.46 -9.36
C LEU A 29 -4.83 -6.49 -10.00
N ALA A 30 -4.39 -5.64 -10.93
CA ALA A 30 -5.26 -4.69 -11.63
C ALA A 30 -6.46 -5.35 -12.34
N HIS A 31 -6.36 -6.65 -12.66
CA HIS A 31 -7.37 -7.43 -13.37
C HIS A 31 -8.11 -8.44 -12.49
N GLN A 32 -7.78 -8.50 -11.19
CA GLN A 32 -8.46 -9.37 -10.25
C GLN A 32 -9.74 -8.73 -9.73
N SER A 33 -10.69 -9.57 -9.32
CA SER A 33 -11.90 -9.16 -8.63
C SER A 33 -11.60 -8.79 -7.17
N LEU A 34 -12.55 -8.11 -6.53
CA LEU A 34 -12.56 -7.90 -5.09
C LEU A 34 -12.69 -9.23 -4.36
N ASP A 35 -12.15 -9.32 -3.15
CA ASP A 35 -12.19 -10.53 -2.33
C ASP A 35 -12.36 -10.21 -0.83
N THR A 36 -12.86 -11.18 -0.07
CA THR A 36 -12.99 -11.15 1.39
C THR A 36 -13.60 -9.82 1.88
N ASP A 37 -12.86 -9.02 2.66
CA ASP A 37 -13.31 -7.81 3.35
C ASP A 37 -13.55 -6.61 2.41
N ASP A 38 -13.17 -6.70 1.13
CA ASP A 38 -13.28 -5.60 0.18
C ASP A 38 -14.74 -5.15 0.00
N PHE A 39 -15.68 -6.11 0.04
CA PHE A 39 -17.10 -5.84 -0.17
C PHE A 39 -17.72 -5.08 1.00
N GLU A 40 -17.33 -5.42 2.22
CA GLU A 40 -17.74 -4.77 3.46
C GLU A 40 -17.24 -3.32 3.46
N TYR A 41 -15.96 -3.08 3.16
CA TYR A 41 -15.43 -1.72 3.07
C TYR A 41 -16.14 -0.87 2.03
N LEU A 42 -16.42 -1.42 0.84
CA LEU A 42 -17.10 -0.68 -0.21
C LEU A 42 -18.59 -0.43 0.09
N ARG A 43 -19.25 -1.32 0.82
CA ARG A 43 -20.62 -1.14 1.28
C ARG A 43 -20.71 -0.08 2.38
N ASP A 44 -19.80 -0.13 3.36
CA ASP A 44 -19.65 0.90 4.39
C ASP A 44 -19.31 2.26 3.76
N ALA A 45 -18.40 2.30 2.78
CA ALA A 45 -18.06 3.52 2.04
C ALA A 45 -19.26 4.08 1.25
N ASN A 46 -20.07 3.21 0.63
CA ASN A 46 -21.27 3.62 -0.08
C ASN A 46 -22.33 4.20 0.85
N ALA A 47 -22.55 3.59 2.02
CA ALA A 47 -23.45 4.11 3.04
C ALA A 47 -22.95 5.45 3.59
N ALA A 48 -21.67 5.55 3.95
CA ALA A 48 -21.03 6.77 4.43
C ALA A 48 -21.03 7.90 3.37
N ASN A 49 -21.02 7.56 2.08
CA ASN A 49 -21.15 8.55 1.02
C ASN A 49 -22.54 9.21 0.98
N GLN A 50 -23.57 8.52 1.46
CA GLN A 50 -24.93 9.06 1.59
C GLN A 50 -25.14 9.78 2.92
N ASP A 51 -24.53 9.27 3.99
CA ASP A 51 -24.57 9.86 5.32
C ASP A 51 -23.22 9.71 6.04
N LEU A 52 -22.46 10.81 6.11
CA LEU A 52 -21.12 10.82 6.73
C LEU A 52 -21.14 10.50 8.22
N SER A 53 -22.27 10.64 8.91
CA SER A 53 -22.37 10.30 10.34
C SER A 53 -22.15 8.80 10.58
N LEU A 54 -22.39 7.97 9.56
CA LEU A 54 -22.17 6.52 9.61
C LEU A 54 -20.70 6.14 9.77
N LEU A 55 -19.74 7.02 9.44
CA LEU A 55 -18.32 6.82 9.77
C LEU A 55 -18.05 6.72 11.28
N PHE A 56 -19.00 7.18 12.11
CA PHE A 56 -18.91 7.11 13.57
C PHE A 56 -19.93 6.14 14.17
N SER A 57 -20.70 5.44 13.32
CA SER A 57 -21.68 4.46 13.76
C SER A 57 -21.02 3.15 14.22
N THR A 58 -21.67 2.48 15.17
CA THR A 58 -21.37 1.11 15.58
C THR A 58 -21.97 0.06 14.65
N ASP A 59 -22.89 0.46 13.76
CA ASP A 59 -23.64 -0.44 12.88
C ASP A 59 -22.90 -0.80 11.58
N ARG A 60 -21.62 -0.42 11.48
CA ARG A 60 -20.74 -0.70 10.35
C ARG A 60 -20.29 -2.14 10.35
N GLU A 61 -19.97 -2.66 9.17
CA GLU A 61 -19.52 -4.03 9.02
C GLU A 61 -18.05 -4.21 9.40
N LEU A 62 -17.20 -3.22 9.07
CA LEU A 62 -15.78 -3.22 9.45
C LEU A 62 -15.39 -1.96 10.27
N PRO A 63 -15.85 -1.84 11.52
CA PRO A 63 -15.53 -0.69 12.37
C PRO A 63 -14.09 -0.77 12.93
N GLY A 64 -13.52 0.39 13.24
CA GLY A 64 -12.31 0.51 14.06
C GLY A 64 -11.03 0.75 13.26
N ARG A 65 -11.13 1.06 11.97
CA ARG A 65 -9.99 1.31 11.08
C ARG A 65 -10.15 2.66 10.37
N PRO A 66 -10.10 3.79 11.09
CA PRO A 66 -10.51 5.10 10.57
C PRO A 66 -9.74 5.55 9.33
N ILE A 67 -8.46 5.17 9.22
CA ILE A 67 -7.65 5.49 8.04
C ILE A 67 -8.07 4.66 6.82
N ALA A 68 -8.31 3.35 7.01
CA ALA A 68 -8.77 2.49 5.92
C ALA A 68 -10.16 2.94 5.45
N GLU A 69 -11.08 3.19 6.38
CA GLU A 69 -12.43 3.70 6.11
C GLU A 69 -12.38 5.01 5.30
N ALA A 70 -11.52 5.96 5.68
CA ALA A 70 -11.34 7.20 4.95
C ALA A 70 -10.79 6.97 3.53
N VAL A 71 -9.84 6.05 3.36
CA VAL A 71 -9.30 5.67 2.05
C VAL A 71 -10.37 5.05 1.17
N PHE A 72 -11.18 4.12 1.69
CA PHE A 72 -12.26 3.49 0.94
C PHE A 72 -13.39 4.48 0.62
N LEU A 73 -13.76 5.39 1.53
CA LEU A 73 -14.74 6.44 1.23
C LEU A 73 -14.27 7.38 0.11
N LEU A 74 -13.02 7.84 0.17
CA LEU A 74 -12.44 8.68 -0.88
C LEU A 74 -12.33 7.91 -2.19
N GLY A 75 -11.89 6.66 -2.14
CA GLY A 75 -11.83 5.78 -3.29
C GLY A 75 -13.20 5.57 -3.93
N HIS A 76 -14.24 5.34 -3.13
CA HIS A 76 -15.60 5.12 -3.63
C HIS A 76 -16.16 6.38 -4.29
N LYS A 77 -15.85 7.56 -3.76
CA LYS A 77 -16.20 8.84 -4.41
C LYS A 77 -15.53 9.04 -5.77
N LEU A 78 -14.31 8.55 -5.95
CA LEU A 78 -13.52 8.74 -7.17
C LEU A 78 -13.76 7.65 -8.22
N TRP A 79 -13.95 6.41 -7.77
CA TRP A 79 -13.90 5.22 -8.61
C TRP A 79 -15.11 4.29 -8.45
N GLY A 80 -15.99 4.57 -7.49
CA GLY A 80 -17.12 3.72 -7.16
C GLY A 80 -16.67 2.29 -6.83
N GLN A 81 -17.32 1.32 -7.45
CA GLN A 81 -17.11 -0.12 -7.23
C GLN A 81 -16.04 -0.73 -8.17
N ASN A 82 -15.29 0.10 -8.91
CA ASN A 82 -14.26 -0.43 -9.82
C ASN A 82 -13.04 -0.94 -9.02
N PRO A 83 -12.67 -2.23 -9.06
CA PRO A 83 -11.59 -2.80 -8.26
C PRO A 83 -10.18 -2.32 -8.66
N THR A 84 -9.95 -2.11 -9.96
CA THR A 84 -8.63 -1.82 -10.51
C THR A 84 -7.91 -0.66 -9.80
N PRO A 85 -8.51 0.53 -9.61
CA PRO A 85 -7.83 1.63 -8.92
C PRO A 85 -7.51 1.34 -7.45
N TYR A 86 -8.32 0.56 -6.72
CA TYR A 86 -8.01 0.19 -5.34
C TYR A 86 -6.77 -0.71 -5.26
N HIS A 87 -6.69 -1.72 -6.14
CA HIS A 87 -5.52 -2.59 -6.21
C HIS A 87 -4.25 -1.81 -6.59
N LEU A 88 -4.34 -0.90 -7.58
CA LEU A 88 -3.20 -0.06 -7.97
C LEU A 88 -2.77 0.89 -6.85
N LEU A 89 -3.74 1.46 -6.11
CA LEU A 89 -3.45 2.28 -4.93
C LEU A 89 -2.71 1.47 -3.87
N LEU A 90 -3.18 0.27 -3.55
CA LEU A 90 -2.56 -0.62 -2.57
C LEU A 90 -1.12 -0.97 -2.97
N VAL A 91 -0.88 -1.35 -4.23
CA VAL A 91 0.47 -1.61 -4.76
C VAL A 91 1.36 -0.37 -4.64
N GLY A 92 0.84 0.81 -4.97
CA GLY A 92 1.57 2.07 -4.84
C GLY A 92 1.95 2.40 -3.40
N LEU A 93 1.02 2.21 -2.46
CA LEU A 93 1.26 2.41 -1.03
C LEU A 93 2.27 1.39 -0.48
N HIS A 94 2.22 0.13 -0.92
CA HIS A 94 3.17 -0.90 -0.53
C HIS A 94 4.59 -0.61 -1.03
N LEU A 95 4.72 -0.17 -2.29
CA LEU A 95 5.99 0.29 -2.86
C LEU A 95 6.55 1.51 -2.10
N LEU A 96 5.71 2.50 -1.82
CA LEU A 96 6.11 3.68 -1.04
C LEU A 96 6.58 3.28 0.37
N THR A 97 5.84 2.40 1.04
CA THR A 97 6.19 1.90 2.37
C THR A 97 7.52 1.15 2.35
N SER A 98 7.78 0.34 1.33
CA SER A 98 9.06 -0.36 1.14
C SER A 98 10.25 0.61 1.01
N LEU A 99 10.07 1.73 0.30
CA LEU A 99 11.07 2.78 0.17
C LEU A 99 11.30 3.51 1.50
N LEU A 100 10.22 3.88 2.19
CA LEU A 100 10.28 4.56 3.48
C LEU A 100 10.88 3.67 4.57
N LEU A 101 10.64 2.36 4.53
CA LEU A 101 11.23 1.41 5.47
C LEU A 101 12.74 1.35 5.32
N ALA A 102 13.25 1.28 4.08
CA ALA A 102 14.69 1.35 3.83
C ALA A 102 15.30 2.67 4.33
N GLN A 103 14.63 3.81 4.12
CA GLN A 103 15.08 5.09 4.68
C GLN A 103 15.05 5.09 6.21
N THR A 104 14.06 4.46 6.81
CA THR A 104 13.91 4.37 8.26
C THR A 104 15.05 3.56 8.87
N PHE A 105 15.37 2.38 8.32
CA PHE A 105 16.52 1.59 8.76
C PHE A 105 17.83 2.37 8.63
N ARG A 106 18.02 3.10 7.52
CA ARG A 106 19.20 3.95 7.32
C ARG A 106 19.28 5.04 8.39
N ARG A 107 18.17 5.70 8.71
CA ARG A 107 18.08 6.75 9.75
C ARG A 107 18.27 6.21 11.17
N LEU A 108 17.93 4.95 11.41
CA LEU A 108 18.18 4.25 12.68
C LEU A 108 19.62 3.73 12.80
N GLY A 109 20.47 3.94 11.79
CA GLY A 109 21.89 3.61 11.84
C GLY A 109 22.29 2.31 11.16
N ALA A 110 21.35 1.54 10.60
CA ALA A 110 21.68 0.31 9.88
C ALA A 110 22.55 0.59 8.64
N HIS A 111 23.43 -0.35 8.28
CA HIS A 111 24.21 -0.25 7.04
C HIS A 111 23.30 -0.11 5.81
N LEU A 112 23.81 0.53 4.75
CA LEU A 112 23.02 0.82 3.56
C LEU A 112 22.44 -0.45 2.96
N GLU A 113 23.26 -1.49 2.80
CA GLU A 113 22.87 -2.78 2.24
C GLU A 113 21.75 -3.43 3.04
N ILE A 114 21.85 -3.43 4.38
CA ILE A 114 20.83 -3.98 5.27
C ILE A 114 19.53 -3.17 5.17
N SER A 115 19.65 -1.85 5.06
CA SER A 115 18.50 -0.95 4.88
C SER A 115 17.75 -1.24 3.58
N LEU A 116 18.47 -1.38 2.47
CA LEU A 116 17.90 -1.70 1.16
C LEU A 116 17.31 -3.12 1.12
N VAL A 117 18.00 -4.11 1.68
CA VAL A 117 17.49 -5.49 1.76
C VAL A 117 16.22 -5.54 2.60
N GLY A 118 16.17 -4.82 3.72
CA GLY A 118 14.99 -4.77 4.59
C GLY A 118 13.74 -4.23 3.88
N GLY A 119 13.87 -3.14 3.12
CA GLY A 119 12.77 -2.62 2.30
C GLY A 119 12.37 -3.56 1.15
N LEU A 120 13.34 -4.19 0.49
CA LEU A 120 13.09 -5.16 -0.58
C LEU A 120 12.35 -6.40 -0.05
N LEU A 121 12.78 -6.95 1.09
CA LEU A 121 12.11 -8.11 1.69
C LEU A 121 10.69 -7.77 2.11
N PHE A 122 10.45 -6.56 2.63
CA PHE A 122 9.09 -6.09 2.90
C PHE A 122 8.25 -6.01 1.63
N LEU A 123 8.80 -5.50 0.52
CA LEU A 123 8.09 -5.44 -0.76
C LEU A 123 7.66 -6.82 -1.22
N LEU A 124 8.57 -7.81 -1.19
CA LEU A 124 8.31 -9.16 -1.74
C LEU A 124 7.55 -10.08 -0.79
N ASN A 125 7.47 -9.72 0.49
CA ASN A 125 6.75 -10.51 1.46
C ASN A 125 5.24 -10.38 1.23
N VAL A 126 4.59 -11.50 0.95
CA VAL A 126 3.13 -11.61 0.95
C VAL A 126 2.73 -12.08 2.35
N ALA A 127 2.44 -11.14 3.25
CA ALA A 127 1.82 -11.48 4.52
C ALA A 127 0.30 -11.64 4.30
N HIS A 128 -0.25 -12.71 4.86
CA HIS A 128 -1.68 -13.02 4.89
C HIS A 128 -2.41 -12.23 5.98
#